data_AF-A0A069SER3-F1
#
_entry.id   AF-A0A069SER3-F1
#
_cell.length_a   1.000
_cell.length_b   1.000
_cell.length_c   1.000
_cell.angle_alpha   90.00
_cell.angle_beta   90.00
_cell.angle_gamma   90.00
#
_symmetry.space_group_name_H-M   'P 1'
#
loop_
_entity.id
_entity.type
_entity.pdbx_description
1 polymer ?
#
loop_
_entity_poly.entity_id
_entity_poly.type
_entity_poly.pdbx_seq_one_letter_code
_entity_poly.pdbx_strand_id
1 'polypeptide(L)'
;MGMKTLLLIDNQDITREGMKTVAGRIGGFAAIKEAGSQSELTGLLVDNPNAVAVLDYTLFDTSAEYLLILQERFKEAHFVLFSDNLSEDFIRRMVFSGTSFS
;
A
#
# COMPACT_ATOMS: atom_id res chain seq x y z
N MET A 1 -16.04 -10.87 -7.81
CA MET A 1 -15.06 -10.04 -7.08
C MET A 1 -15.52 -8.59 -7.19
N GLY A 2 -15.71 -7.89 -6.06
CA GLY A 2 -16.03 -6.46 -6.09
C GLY A 2 -14.82 -5.64 -6.54
N MET A 3 -15.05 -4.49 -7.16
CA MET A 3 -13.99 -3.55 -7.51
C MET A 3 -13.28 -3.07 -6.25
N LYS A 4 -11.94 -3.07 -6.26
CA LYS A 4 -11.10 -2.69 -5.12
C LYS A 4 -10.90 -1.17 -5.05
N THR A 5 -10.61 -0.67 -3.86
CA THR A 5 -10.11 0.70 -3.66
C THR A 5 -8.58 0.71 -3.80
N LEU A 6 -8.04 1.72 -4.49
CA LEU A 6 -6.61 2.00 -4.51
C LEU A 6 -6.28 2.98 -3.37
N LEU A 7 -5.34 2.62 -2.51
CA LEU A 7 -4.79 3.49 -1.48
C LEU A 7 -3.38 3.92 -1.92
N LEU A 8 -3.13 5.22 -1.93
CA LEU A 8 -1.82 5.80 -2.24
C LEU A 8 -1.19 6.34 -0.95
N ILE A 9 -0.07 5.75 -0.56
CA ILE A 9 0.68 6.08 0.65
C ILE A 9 2.05 6.57 0.22
N ASP A 10 2.12 7.85 -0.12
CA ASP A 10 3.31 8.45 -0.68
C ASP A 10 3.32 9.93 -0.28
N ASN A 11 4.38 10.37 0.39
CA ASN A 11 4.47 11.74 0.90
C ASN A 11 4.92 12.75 -0.16
N GLN A 12 5.14 12.33 -1.41
CA GLN A 12 5.51 13.18 -2.55
C GLN A 12 4.31 13.44 -3.47
N ASP A 13 3.92 14.71 -3.58
CA ASP A 13 2.74 15.12 -4.34
C ASP A 13 2.80 14.72 -5.82
N ILE A 14 3.97 14.87 -6.46
CA ILE A 14 4.14 14.58 -7.89
C ILE A 14 3.93 13.09 -8.17
N THR A 15 4.47 12.22 -7.31
CA THR A 15 4.34 10.76 -7.45
C THR A 15 2.89 10.34 -7.25
N ARG A 16 2.18 10.91 -6.26
CA ARG A 16 0.74 10.68 -6.06
C ARG A 16 -0.09 11.10 -7.27
N GLU A 17 0.10 12.31 -7.79
CA GLU A 17 -0.65 12.79 -8.95
C GLU A 17 -0.37 11.97 -10.21
N GLY A 18 0.88 11.53 -10.39
CA GLY A 18 1.27 10.59 -11.44
C GLY A 18 0.52 9.27 -11.34
N MET A 19 0.49 8.66 -10.14
CA MET A 19 -0.21 7.40 -9.88
C MET A 19 -1.72 7.52 -10.09
N LYS A 20 -2.35 8.60 -9.61
CA LYS A 20 -3.78 8.87 -9.87
C LYS A 20 -4.08 8.94 -11.36
N THR A 21 -3.23 9.64 -12.12
CA THR A 21 -3.37 9.78 -13.57
C THR A 21 -3.28 8.42 -14.26
N VAL A 22 -2.31 7.59 -13.89
CA VAL A 22 -2.14 6.24 -14.44
C VAL A 22 -3.31 5.33 -14.07
N ALA A 23 -3.73 5.32 -12.80
CA ALA A 23 -4.87 4.53 -12.33
C ALA A 23 -6.19 4.94 -13.03
N GLY A 24 -6.41 6.23 -13.25
CA GLY A 24 -7.56 6.74 -13.99
C GLY A 24 -7.57 6.31 -15.46
N ARG A 25 -6.40 6.13 -16.09
CA ARG A 25 -6.29 5.64 -17.47
C ARG A 25 -6.51 4.13 -17.60
N ILE A 26 -5.98 3.35 -16.66
CA ILE A 26 -6.11 1.88 -16.66
C ILE A 26 -7.52 1.46 -16.23
N GLY A 27 -8.14 2.21 -15.30
CA GLY A 27 -9.41 1.84 -14.70
C GLY A 27 -9.27 0.64 -13.74
N GLY A 28 -10.41 0.06 -13.34
CA GLY A 28 -10.44 -1.15 -12.51
C GLY A 28 -10.49 -0.93 -10.99
N PHE A 29 -10.41 0.33 -10.54
CA PHE A 29 -10.60 0.70 -9.13
C PHE A 29 -11.94 1.42 -8.92
N ALA A 30 -12.60 1.14 -7.79
CA ALA A 30 -13.84 1.82 -7.40
C ALA A 30 -13.60 3.25 -6.93
N ALA A 31 -12.48 3.46 -6.24
CA ALA A 31 -12.06 4.75 -5.72
C ALA A 31 -10.53 4.77 -5.57
N ILE A 32 -9.99 5.98 -5.50
CA ILE A 32 -8.60 6.25 -5.14
C ILE A 32 -8.62 7.09 -3.87
N LYS A 33 -7.88 6.69 -2.84
CA LYS A 33 -7.77 7.39 -1.55
C LYS A 33 -6.30 7.54 -1.18
N GLU A 34 -6.00 8.49 -0.30
CA GLU A 34 -4.64 8.80 0.13
C GLU A 34 -4.52 8.69 1.65
N ALA A 35 -3.35 8.28 2.12
CA ALA A 35 -2.97 8.34 3.53
C ALA A 35 -1.55 8.89 3.67
N GLY A 36 -1.36 9.84 4.58
CA GLY A 36 -0.06 10.41 4.96
C GLY A 36 0.46 9.89 6.31
N SER A 37 -0.31 9.05 7.01
CA SER A 37 0.10 8.45 8.28
C SER A 37 -0.34 7.00 8.45
N GLN A 38 0.31 6.27 9.36
CA GLN A 38 -0.08 4.91 9.75
C GLN A 38 -1.54 4.83 10.24
N SER A 39 -2.00 5.83 11.01
CA SER A 39 -3.37 5.91 11.52
C SER A 39 -4.38 6.00 10.38
N GLU A 40 -4.13 6.89 9.41
CA GLU A 40 -4.97 7.05 8.23
C GLU A 40 -4.98 5.78 7.38
N LEU A 41 -3.82 5.16 7.14
CA LEU A 41 -3.73 3.89 6.42
C LEU A 41 -4.56 2.80 7.11
N THR A 42 -4.46 2.68 8.43
CA THR A 42 -5.28 1.71 9.19
C THR A 42 -6.77 2.01 9.05
N GLY A 43 -7.18 3.27 9.18
CA GLY A 43 -8.57 3.68 9.02
C GLY A 43 -9.11 3.31 7.63
N LEU A 44 -8.34 3.61 6.59
CA LEU A 44 -8.72 3.27 5.21
C LEU A 44 -8.83 1.76 4.97
N LEU A 45 -7.96 0.96 5.59
CA LEU A 45 -8.03 -0.50 5.51
C LEU A 45 -9.20 -1.09 6.30
N VAL A 46 -9.60 -0.49 7.42
CA VAL A 46 -10.86 -0.85 8.11
C VAL A 46 -12.05 -0.66 7.19
N ASP A 47 -12.10 0.48 6.48
CA ASP A 47 -13.19 0.78 5.56
C ASP A 47 -13.10 0.00 4.24
N ASN A 48 -11.90 -0.44 3.85
CA ASN A 48 -11.61 -1.08 2.56
C ASN A 48 -10.67 -2.29 2.76
N PRO A 49 -11.16 -3.37 3.41
CA PRO A 49 -10.29 -4.48 3.85
C PRO A 49 -9.67 -5.30 2.71
N ASN A 50 -10.14 -5.11 1.47
CA ASN A 50 -9.63 -5.78 0.27
C ASN A 50 -8.85 -4.85 -0.67
N ALA A 51 -8.47 -3.65 -0.20
CA ALA A 51 -7.83 -2.62 -1.00
C ALA A 51 -6.47 -3.05 -1.59
N VAL A 52 -6.04 -2.31 -2.61
CA VAL A 52 -4.64 -2.33 -3.08
C VAL A 52 -3.96 -1.09 -2.52
N ALA A 53 -2.94 -1.26 -1.69
CA ALA A 53 -2.18 -0.19 -1.07
C ALA A 53 -0.82 -0.06 -1.74
N VAL A 54 -0.57 1.06 -2.40
CA VAL A 54 0.71 1.40 -3.01
C VAL A 54 1.45 2.34 -2.08
N LEU A 55 2.62 1.92 -1.61
CA LEU A 55 3.33 2.59 -0.50
C LEU A 55 4.78 2.87 -0.85
N ASP A 56 5.20 4.12 -0.71
CA ASP A 56 6.62 4.52 -0.70
C ASP A 56 7.20 4.26 0.70
N TYR A 57 7.90 3.14 0.84
CA TYR A 57 8.48 2.68 2.10
C TYR A 57 9.70 3.51 2.52
N THR A 58 10.35 4.19 1.59
CA THR A 58 11.51 5.04 1.91
C THR A 58 11.08 6.29 2.67
N LEU A 59 10.00 6.94 2.23
CA LEU A 59 9.57 8.24 2.75
C LEU A 59 8.41 8.17 3.73
N PHE A 60 7.72 7.04 3.81
CA PHE A 60 6.66 6.84 4.77
C PHE A 60 7.22 6.39 6.12
N ASP A 61 6.85 7.10 7.20
CA ASP A 61 7.27 6.77 8.57
C ASP A 61 6.58 5.49 9.05
N THR A 62 7.16 4.35 8.69
CA THR A 62 6.66 3.02 9.05
C THR A 62 7.79 2.01 9.24
N SER A 63 7.46 0.86 9.84
CA SER A 63 8.33 -0.31 9.90
C SER A 63 7.77 -1.48 9.09
N ALA A 64 8.64 -2.42 8.75
CA ALA A 64 8.25 -3.70 8.15
C ALA A 64 7.32 -4.48 9.10
N GLU A 65 7.60 -4.48 10.40
CA GLU A 65 6.79 -5.17 11.42
C GLU A 65 5.35 -4.62 11.46
N TYR A 66 5.19 -3.30 11.33
CA TYR A 66 3.86 -2.69 11.25
C TYR A 66 3.09 -3.15 10.00
N LEU A 67 3.76 -3.20 8.84
CA LEU A 67 3.15 -3.67 7.60
C LEU A 67 2.75 -5.15 7.69
N LEU A 68 3.57 -5.99 8.32
CA LEU A 68 3.25 -7.39 8.58
C LEU A 68 2.00 -7.52 9.47
N ILE A 69 1.88 -6.72 10.54
CA ILE A 69 0.67 -6.69 11.38
C ILE A 69 -0.56 -6.30 10.57
N LEU A 70 -0.46 -5.30 9.69
CA LEU A 70 -1.56 -4.92 8.80
C LEU A 70 -1.94 -6.06 7.86
N GLN A 71 -0.97 -6.78 7.30
CA GLN A 71 -1.23 -7.93 6.43
C GLN A 71 -1.94 -9.06 7.17
N GLU A 72 -1.53 -9.38 8.39
CA GLU A 72 -2.21 -10.39 9.22
C GLU A 72 -3.66 -10.00 9.53
N ARG A 73 -3.88 -8.71 9.79
CA ARG A 73 -5.20 -8.14 10.12
C ARG A 73 -6.11 -8.02 8.89
N PHE A 74 -5.57 -7.68 7.73
CA PHE A 74 -6.30 -7.38 6.49
C PHE A 74 -5.85 -8.31 5.36
N LYS A 75 -6.16 -9.61 5.49
CA LYS A 75 -5.65 -10.67 4.60
C LYS A 75 -6.03 -10.52 3.13
N GLU A 76 -7.08 -9.77 2.81
CA GLU A 76 -7.52 -9.52 1.43
C GLU A 76 -6.88 -8.28 0.80
N ALA A 77 -6.22 -7.45 1.61
CA ALA A 77 -5.46 -6.32 1.14
C ALA A 77 -4.18 -6.78 0.44
N HIS A 78 -3.80 -6.04 -0.59
CA HIS A 78 -2.57 -6.27 -1.33
C HIS A 78 -1.72 -5.02 -1.27
N PHE A 79 -0.44 -5.17 -0.93
CA PHE A 79 0.50 -4.08 -0.72
C PHE A 79 1.57 -4.12 -1.80
N VAL A 80 1.76 -2.99 -2.48
CA VAL A 80 2.82 -2.78 -3.46
C VAL A 80 3.81 -1.78 -2.85
N LEU A 81 5.05 -2.21 -2.64
CA LEU A 81 6.04 -1.40 -1.92
C LEU A 81 7.08 -0.83 -2.90
N PHE A 82 7.23 0.49 -2.91
CA PHE A 82 8.37 1.16 -3.51
C PHE A 82 9.41 1.45 -2.43
N SER A 83 10.68 1.14 -2.69
CA SER A 83 11.77 1.49 -1.79
C SER A 83 13.04 1.70 -2.61
N ASP A 84 13.78 2.76 -2.30
CA ASP A 84 15.13 3.00 -2.81
C ASP A 84 16.20 2.15 -2.09
N ASN A 85 15.84 1.56 -0.94
CA ASN A 85 16.71 0.74 -0.12
C ASN A 85 16.03 -0.59 0.21
N LEU A 86 16.14 -1.52 -0.75
CA LEU A 86 15.65 -2.90 -0.61
C LEU A 86 16.79 -3.78 -0.08
N SER A 87 17.04 -3.72 1.24
CA SER A 87 17.98 -4.66 1.85
C SER A 87 17.49 -6.10 1.66
N GLU A 88 18.43 -7.05 1.55
CA GLU A 88 18.07 -8.47 1.41
C GLU A 88 17.18 -8.93 2.57
N ASP A 89 17.48 -8.48 3.79
CA ASP A 89 16.68 -8.76 4.98
C ASP A 89 15.25 -8.21 4.87
N PHE A 90 15.08 -7.00 4.32
CA PHE A 90 13.76 -6.41 4.09
C PHE A 90 12.96 -7.23 3.07
N ILE A 91 13.54 -7.53 1.91
CA ILE A 91 12.89 -8.34 0.88
C ILE A 91 12.50 -9.70 1.45
N ARG A 92 13.41 -10.37 2.17
CA ARG A 92 13.14 -11.68 2.78
C ARG A 92 11.96 -11.59 3.75
N ARG A 93 11.92 -10.60 4.64
CA ARG A 93 10.82 -10.43 5.60
C ARG A 93 9.48 -10.20 4.90
N MET A 94 9.44 -9.38 3.86
CA MET A 94 8.18 -9.05 3.17
C MET A 94 7.72 -10.18 2.24
N VAL A 95 8.60 -10.75 1.43
CA VAL A 95 8.25 -11.79 0.44
C VAL A 95 7.92 -13.13 1.12
N PHE A 96 8.61 -13.48 2.20
CA PHE A 96 8.29 -14.73 2.93
C PHE A 96 7.02 -14.64 3.78
N SER A 97 6.44 -13.45 3.96
CA SER A 97 5.17 -13.28 4.67
C SER A 97 3.93 -13.69 3.84
N GLY A 98 4.10 -13.94 2.54
CA GLY A 98 3.05 -14.43 1.64
C GLY A 98 2.92 -13.63 0.35
N THR A 99 1.83 -13.85 -0.41
CA THR A 99 1.56 -13.18 -1.70
C THR A 99 0.92 -11.80 -1.55
N SER A 100 0.78 -11.31 -0.32
CA SER A 100 0.16 -10.02 -0.01
C SER A 100 1.07 -8.83 -0.31
N PHE A 101 2.39 -9.04 -0.44
CA PHE A 101 3.35 -8.00 -0.78
C PHE A 101 3.94 -8.23 -2.18
N SER A 102 4.14 -7.15 -2.94
CA SER A 102 4.80 -7.14 -4.25
C SER A 102 5.69 -5.91 -4.42
#